data_AF-V4V2Y2-F1
#
_entry.id   AF-V4V2Y2-F1
#
_cell.length_a   1.000
_cell.length_b   1.000
_cell.length_c   1.000
_cell.angle_alpha   90.00
_cell.angle_beta   90.00
_cell.angle_gamma   90.00
#
_symmetry.space_group_name_H-M   'P 1'
#
loop_
_entity.id
_entity.type
_entity.pdbx_description
1 polymer ?
#
loop_
_entity_poly.entity_id
_entity_poly.type
_entity_poly.pdbx_seq_one_letter_code
_entity_poly.pdbx_strand_id
1 'polypeptide(L)'
;MSNNIYAEDVLPEDQIAEFQEAFSLLDKDGDGCITFEELASAIKSLDQNPTEEEIRNMINEVDLDGNGTIEFLEFLKLMATKMKENEAQEELKEAFKMILEADSDGDGQVNYEEFARMMLLAV
;
A
#
# COMPACT_ATOMS: atom_id res chain seq x y z
N MET A 1 17.36 -28.88 2.46
CA MET A 1 17.37 -27.73 3.36
C MET A 1 16.38 -26.75 2.78
N SER A 2 15.29 -26.52 3.50
CA SER A 2 14.14 -25.76 3.01
C SER A 2 14.58 -24.33 2.71
N ASN A 3 14.45 -23.90 1.45
CA ASN A 3 14.63 -22.51 1.09
C ASN A 3 13.50 -21.73 1.75
N ASN A 4 13.85 -20.90 2.73
CA ASN A 4 12.95 -19.89 3.28
C ASN A 4 12.94 -18.71 2.29
N ILE A 5 11.95 -18.66 1.38
CA ILE A 5 11.98 -17.80 0.18
C ILE A 5 11.09 -16.54 0.28
N TYR A 6 10.58 -16.14 1.45
CA TYR A 6 9.36 -15.32 1.45
C TYR A 6 9.34 -14.00 2.23
N ALA A 7 10.46 -13.49 2.75
CA ALA A 7 10.42 -12.19 3.44
C ALA A 7 11.65 -11.30 3.23
N GLU A 8 12.85 -11.87 3.18
CA GLU A 8 14.10 -11.06 3.19
C GLU A 8 14.42 -10.36 1.86
N ASP A 9 13.83 -10.77 0.73
CA ASP A 9 14.17 -10.21 -0.60
C ASP A 9 13.19 -9.13 -1.10
N VAL A 10 12.13 -8.78 -0.36
CA VAL A 10 11.02 -7.96 -0.88
C VAL A 10 10.95 -6.55 -0.27
N LEU A 11 11.42 -6.35 0.96
CA LEU A 11 11.31 -5.08 1.67
C LEU A 11 12.62 -4.76 2.42
N PRO A 12 13.12 -3.51 2.39
CA PRO A 12 14.26 -3.09 3.21
C PRO A 12 13.99 -3.32 4.70
N GLU A 13 15.02 -3.66 5.49
CA GLU A 13 14.90 -3.89 6.95
C GLU A 13 14.21 -2.72 7.67
N ASP A 14 14.47 -1.48 7.25
CA ASP A 14 13.85 -0.28 7.81
C ASP A 14 12.31 -0.25 7.59
N GLN A 15 11.83 -0.73 6.44
CA GLN A 15 10.39 -0.83 6.17
C GLN A 15 9.75 -1.98 6.95
N ILE A 16 10.48 -3.09 7.13
CA ILE A 16 10.01 -4.21 7.95
C ILE A 16 9.77 -3.76 9.39
N ALA A 17 10.65 -2.92 9.94
CA ALA A 17 10.47 -2.35 11.28
C ALA A 17 9.22 -1.47 11.38
N GLU A 18 8.98 -0.59 10.40
CA GLU A 18 7.76 0.23 10.35
C GLU A 18 6.49 -0.62 10.25
N PHE A 19 6.50 -1.67 9.43
CA PHE A 19 5.39 -2.60 9.34
C PHE A 19 5.19 -3.44 10.59
N GLN A 20 6.27 -3.76 11.30
CA GLN A 20 6.20 -4.47 12.57
C GLN A 20 5.57 -3.60 13.67
N GLU A 21 5.90 -2.30 13.70
CA GLU A 21 5.23 -1.34 14.59
C GLU A 21 3.75 -1.21 14.26
N ALA A 22 3.40 -1.07 12.97
CA ALA A 22 2.01 -1.02 12.52
C ALA A 22 1.25 -2.32 12.87
N PHE A 23 1.87 -3.48 12.65
CA PHE A 23 1.30 -4.78 13.01
C PHE A 23 1.04 -4.87 14.53
N SER A 24 2.00 -4.43 15.34
CA SER A 24 1.88 -4.41 16.81
C SER A 24 0.82 -3.43 17.32
N LEU A 25 0.38 -2.45 16.52
CA LEU A 25 -0.76 -1.59 16.85
C LEU A 25 -2.10 -2.29 16.61
N LEU A 26 -2.15 -3.21 15.64
CA LEU A 26 -3.31 -3.99 15.27
C LEU A 26 -3.47 -5.20 16.19
N ASP A 27 -2.42 -6.01 16.31
CA ASP A 27 -2.29 -7.17 17.19
C ASP A 27 -2.27 -6.73 18.67
N LYS A 28 -3.39 -6.90 19.37
CA LYS A 28 -3.58 -6.40 20.74
C LYS A 28 -3.10 -7.39 21.78
N ASP A 29 -3.18 -8.68 21.48
CA ASP A 29 -2.80 -9.74 22.41
C ASP A 29 -1.36 -10.23 22.20
N GLY A 30 -0.74 -9.85 21.07
CA GLY A 30 0.64 -10.14 20.73
C GLY A 30 0.87 -11.59 20.30
N ASP A 31 -0.17 -12.27 19.81
CA ASP A 31 -0.10 -13.67 19.38
C ASP A 31 0.55 -13.85 18.00
N GLY A 32 0.78 -12.74 17.27
CA GLY A 32 1.40 -12.73 15.94
C GLY A 32 0.41 -12.89 14.78
N CYS A 33 -0.90 -12.87 15.05
CA CYS A 33 -1.97 -13.04 14.09
C CYS A 33 -3.06 -11.98 14.32
N ILE A 34 -3.40 -11.18 13.31
CA ILE A 34 -4.50 -10.21 13.45
C ILE A 34 -5.82 -10.93 13.20
N THR A 35 -6.64 -10.98 14.23
CA THR A 35 -7.99 -11.53 14.15
C THR A 35 -9.00 -10.51 13.61
N PHE A 36 -10.19 -11.00 13.23
CA PHE A 36 -11.33 -10.15 12.86
C PHE A 36 -11.64 -9.08 13.91
N GLU A 37 -11.61 -9.45 15.19
CA GLU A 37 -11.95 -8.55 16.29
C GLU A 37 -10.93 -7.43 16.45
N GLU A 38 -9.65 -7.76 16.27
CA GLU A 38 -8.54 -6.80 16.34
C GLU A 38 -8.53 -5.84 15.17
N LEU A 39 -8.73 -6.35 13.94
CA LEU A 39 -8.87 -5.51 12.76
C LEU A 39 -10.09 -4.59 12.89
N ALA A 40 -11.22 -5.10 13.35
CA ALA A 40 -12.43 -4.31 13.60
C ALA A 40 -12.19 -3.22 14.65
N SER A 41 -11.48 -3.54 15.73
CA SER A 41 -11.14 -2.60 16.80
C SER A 41 -10.20 -1.52 16.31
N ALA A 42 -9.21 -1.88 15.49
CA ALA A 42 -8.26 -0.95 14.90
C ALA A 42 -8.93 0.03 13.93
N ILE A 43 -9.78 -0.45 13.01
CA ILE A 43 -10.48 0.41 12.05
C ILE A 43 -11.47 1.34 12.79
N LYS A 44 -12.15 0.85 13.83
CA LYS A 44 -12.96 1.70 14.72
C LYS A 44 -12.15 2.77 15.43
N SER A 45 -10.89 2.50 15.75
CA SER A 45 -9.97 3.48 16.35
C SER A 45 -9.56 4.58 15.38
N LEU A 46 -9.70 4.37 14.06
CA LEU A 46 -9.49 5.37 13.02
C LEU A 46 -10.75 6.20 12.71
N ASP A 47 -11.76 6.17 13.59
CA ASP A 47 -13.08 6.82 13.41
C ASP A 47 -13.83 6.35 12.16
N GLN A 48 -13.47 5.16 11.65
CA GLN A 48 -14.17 4.47 10.58
C GLN A 48 -15.11 3.42 11.19
N ASN A 49 -16.30 3.25 10.61
CA ASN A 49 -17.27 2.27 11.09
C ASN A 49 -17.58 1.23 10.00
N PRO A 50 -16.64 0.31 9.72
CA PRO A 50 -16.80 -0.71 8.71
C PRO A 50 -17.86 -1.73 9.14
N THR A 51 -18.49 -2.32 8.15
CA THR A 51 -19.39 -3.47 8.32
C THR A 51 -18.59 -4.75 8.53
N GLU A 52 -19.21 -5.76 9.15
CA GLU A 52 -18.57 -7.07 9.33
C GLU A 52 -18.18 -7.71 7.98
N GLU A 53 -18.96 -7.46 6.94
CA GLU A 53 -18.69 -7.94 5.59
C GLU A 53 -17.44 -7.30 5.00
N GLU A 54 -17.25 -5.98 5.18
CA GLU A 54 -16.05 -5.27 4.73
C GLU A 54 -14.80 -5.81 5.44
N ILE A 55 -14.84 -5.97 6.78
CA ILE A 55 -13.70 -6.51 7.54
C ILE A 55 -13.39 -7.94 7.10
N ARG A 56 -14.42 -8.77 6.91
CA ARG A 56 -14.24 -10.15 6.46
C ARG A 56 -13.67 -10.21 5.04
N ASN A 57 -14.10 -9.33 4.15
CA ASN A 57 -13.54 -9.22 2.81
C ASN A 57 -12.07 -8.79 2.88
N MET A 58 -11.71 -7.84 3.73
CA MET A 58 -10.33 -7.42 3.93
C MET A 58 -9.43 -8.57 4.42
N ILE A 59 -9.94 -9.41 5.33
CA ILE A 59 -9.19 -10.60 5.79
C ILE A 59 -9.07 -11.61 4.64
N ASN A 60 -10.18 -11.95 3.99
CA ASN A 60 -10.19 -12.94 2.91
C ASN A 60 -9.32 -12.56 1.69
N GLU A 61 -9.07 -11.27 1.47
CA GLU A 61 -8.17 -10.80 0.40
C GLU A 61 -6.69 -11.11 0.68
N VAL A 62 -6.34 -11.31 1.95
CA VAL A 62 -4.96 -11.36 2.46
C VAL A 62 -4.63 -12.75 3.02
N ASP A 63 -5.64 -13.41 3.59
CA ASP A 63 -5.62 -14.76 4.15
C ASP A 63 -5.36 -15.78 3.04
N LEU A 64 -4.10 -16.16 2.86
CA LEU A 64 -3.66 -17.08 1.81
C LEU A 64 -3.86 -18.54 2.22
N ASP A 65 -3.85 -18.81 3.52
CA ASP A 65 -3.98 -20.16 4.07
C ASP A 65 -5.44 -20.53 4.43
N GLY A 66 -6.33 -19.54 4.48
CA GLY A 66 -7.75 -19.67 4.74
C GLY A 66 -8.09 -19.87 6.22
N ASN A 67 -7.21 -19.47 7.15
CA ASN A 67 -7.40 -19.68 8.58
C ASN A 67 -8.25 -18.60 9.27
N GLY A 68 -8.61 -17.54 8.54
CA GLY A 68 -9.45 -16.44 9.01
C GLY A 68 -8.74 -15.42 9.89
N THR A 69 -7.40 -15.44 9.91
CA THR A 69 -6.53 -14.47 10.57
C THR A 69 -5.50 -13.94 9.59
N ILE A 70 -4.86 -12.82 9.89
CA ILE A 70 -3.80 -12.26 9.05
C ILE A 70 -2.48 -12.41 9.81
N GLU A 71 -1.59 -13.26 9.32
CA GLU A 71 -0.28 -13.41 9.93
C GLU A 71 0.68 -12.31 9.48
N PHE A 72 1.74 -12.09 10.26
CA PHE A 72 2.74 -11.08 9.93
C PHE A 72 3.31 -11.22 8.50
N LEU A 73 3.54 -12.45 8.03
CA LEU A 73 4.04 -12.70 6.67
C LEU A 73 3.01 -12.34 5.58
N GLU A 74 1.73 -12.56 5.84
CA GLU A 74 0.65 -12.21 4.92
C GLU A 74 0.43 -10.71 4.88
N PHE A 75 0.48 -10.06 6.06
CA PHE A 75 0.47 -8.61 6.20
C PHE A 75 1.62 -7.95 5.44
N LEU A 76 2.85 -8.48 5.57
CA LEU A 76 4.00 -7.95 4.83
C LEU A 76 3.82 -8.09 3.31
N LYS A 77 3.31 -9.22 2.83
CA LYS A 77 3.03 -9.41 1.39
C LYS A 77 1.98 -8.42 0.88
N LEU A 78 0.93 -8.19 1.67
CA LEU A 78 -0.10 -7.20 1.34
C LEU A 78 0.50 -5.81 1.26
N MET A 79 1.23 -5.38 2.28
CA MET A 79 1.82 -4.04 2.33
C MET A 79 2.85 -3.83 1.23
N ALA A 80 3.68 -4.85 0.94
CA ALA A 80 4.62 -4.80 -0.19
C ALA A 80 3.92 -4.63 -1.54
N THR A 81 2.78 -5.31 -1.73
CA THR A 81 2.01 -5.22 -2.98
C THR A 81 1.31 -3.86 -3.08
N LYS A 82 0.67 -3.41 -1.99
CA LYS A 82 -0.02 -2.12 -1.94
C LYS A 82 0.91 -0.92 -2.06
N MET A 83 2.09 -0.97 -1.47
CA MET A 83 3.11 0.08 -1.66
C MET A 83 3.50 0.20 -3.13
N LYS A 84 3.81 -0.90 -3.80
CA LYS A 84 4.16 -0.88 -5.24
C LYS A 84 3.03 -0.37 -6.12
N GLU A 85 1.78 -0.76 -5.81
CA GLU A 85 0.60 -0.24 -6.52
C GLU A 85 0.41 1.27 -6.29
N ASN A 86 0.56 1.73 -5.05
CA ASN A 86 0.37 3.13 -4.70
C ASN A 86 1.50 4.02 -5.24
N GLU A 87 2.75 3.58 -5.15
CA GLU A 87 3.90 4.26 -5.77
C GLU A 87 3.69 4.41 -7.28
N ALA A 88 3.29 3.33 -7.98
CA ALA A 88 3.00 3.40 -9.41
C ALA A 88 1.81 4.32 -9.74
N GLN A 89 0.78 4.37 -8.89
CA GLN A 89 -0.35 5.29 -9.04
C GLN A 89 0.07 6.75 -8.83
N GLU A 90 0.92 7.04 -7.84
CA GLU A 90 1.42 8.39 -7.59
C GLU A 90 2.38 8.85 -8.69
N GLU A 91 3.32 8.03 -9.14
CA GLU A 91 4.17 8.35 -10.30
C GLU A 91 3.34 8.66 -11.56
N LEU A 92 2.29 7.87 -11.80
CA LEU A 92 1.39 8.09 -12.93
C LEU A 92 0.61 9.41 -12.78
N LYS A 93 0.10 9.72 -11.58
CA LYS A 93 -0.59 10.99 -11.30
C LYS A 93 0.34 12.18 -11.47
N GLU A 94 1.58 12.10 -11.00
CA GLU A 94 2.58 13.14 -11.18
C GLU A 94 2.88 13.36 -12.66
N ALA A 95 3.07 12.29 -13.42
CA ALA A 95 3.28 12.37 -14.87
C ALA A 95 2.08 13.01 -15.59
N PHE A 96 0.84 12.63 -15.25
CA PHE A 96 -0.36 13.26 -15.80
C PHE A 96 -0.48 14.73 -15.40
N LYS A 97 -0.14 15.08 -14.16
CA LYS A 97 -0.16 16.46 -13.69
C LYS A 97 0.86 17.32 -14.44
N MET A 98 2.09 16.83 -14.65
CA MET A 98 3.10 17.54 -15.43
C MET A 98 2.64 17.77 -16.87
N ILE A 99 2.00 16.77 -17.48
CA ILE A 99 1.43 16.89 -18.84
C ILE A 99 0.34 17.96 -18.88
N LEU A 100 -0.60 17.95 -17.93
CA LEU A 100 -1.69 18.93 -17.86
C LEU A 100 -1.21 20.36 -17.54
N GLU A 101 -0.12 20.51 -16.80
CA GLU A 101 0.49 21.82 -16.53
C GLU A 101 1.29 22.36 -17.73
N ALA A 102 1.86 21.46 -18.54
CA ALA A 102 2.61 21.82 -19.74
C ALA A 102 1.70 22.13 -20.94
N ASP A 103 0.58 21.41 -21.06
CA ASP A 103 -0.45 21.58 -22.09
C ASP A 103 -1.12 22.97 -21.96
N SER A 104 -0.57 23.91 -22.72
CA SER A 104 -0.93 25.33 -22.64
C SER A 104 -2.14 25.64 -23.52
N ASP A 105 -2.38 24.82 -24.55
CA ASP A 105 -3.48 25.01 -25.50
C ASP A 105 -4.70 24.10 -25.21
N GLY A 106 -4.57 23.15 -24.28
CA GLY A 106 -5.62 22.29 -23.78
C GLY A 106 -6.04 21.22 -24.78
N ASP A 107 -5.17 20.86 -25.73
CA ASP A 107 -5.44 19.86 -26.75
C ASP A 107 -5.27 18.41 -26.27
N GLY A 108 -4.83 18.22 -25.01
CA GLY A 108 -4.59 16.95 -24.36
C GLY A 108 -3.29 16.26 -24.81
N GLN A 109 -2.43 16.96 -25.54
CA GLN A 109 -1.12 16.51 -25.99
C GLN A 109 -0.04 17.53 -25.55
N VAL A 110 1.21 17.08 -25.49
CA VAL A 110 2.35 17.97 -25.20
C VAL A 110 3.21 18.05 -26.44
N ASN A 111 3.26 19.22 -27.05
CA ASN A 111 4.09 19.49 -28.21
C ASN A 111 5.54 19.85 -27.81
N TYR A 112 6.42 20.03 -28.79
CA TYR A 112 7.85 20.30 -28.55
C TYR A 112 8.09 21.57 -27.72
N GLU A 113 7.29 22.63 -27.91
CA GLU A 113 7.46 23.87 -27.15
C GLU A 113 7.00 23.72 -25.70
N GLU A 114 5.91 23.01 -25.48
CA GLU A 114 5.38 22.70 -24.15
C GLU A 114 6.31 21.78 -23.37
N PHE A 115 6.85 20.75 -24.04
CA PHE A 115 7.87 19.88 -23.47
C PHE A 115 9.16 20.64 -23.13
N ALA A 116 9.60 21.55 -24.00
CA ALA A 116 10.77 22.38 -23.74
C ALA A 116 10.55 23.32 -22.55
N ARG A 117 9.36 23.89 -22.39
CA ARG A 117 8.98 24.70 -21.22
C ARG A 117 8.96 23.87 -19.94
N MET A 118 8.36 22.68 -19.99
CA MET A 118 8.35 21.74 -18.87
C MET A 118 9.78 21.41 -18.40
N MET A 119 10.69 21.12 -19.33
CA MET A 119 12.10 20.81 -19.03
C MET A 119 12.93 22.03 -18.59
N LEU A 120 12.61 23.24 -19.07
CA LEU A 120 13.31 24.48 -18.70
C LEU A 120 12.87 25.04 -17.34
N LEU A 121 11.67 24.73 -16.87
CA LEU A 121 11.14 25.15 -15.56
C LEU A 121 11.62 24.27 -14.40
N ALA A 122 12.15 23.07 -14.68
CA ALA A 122 12.58 22.09 -13.67
C ALA A 122 14.04 22.26 -13.20
N VAL A 123 14.70 23.39 -13.48
CA VAL A 123 16.09 23.72 -13.10
C VAL A 123 16.12 24.95 -12.19
#